data_AF-A0A7C2LPY8-F1
#
_entry.id   AF-A0A7C2LPY8-F1
#
_cell.length_a   1.000
_cell.length_b   1.000
_cell.length_c   1.000
_cell.angle_alpha   90.00
_cell.angle_beta   90.00
_cell.angle_gamma   90.00
#
_symmetry.space_group_name_H-M   'P 1'
#
loop_
_entity.id
_entity.type
_entity.pdbx_description
1 polymer ?
#
loop_
_entity_poly.entity_id
_entity_poly.type
_entity_poly.pdbx_seq_one_letter_code
_entity_poly.pdbx_strand_id
1 'polypeptide(L)'
;MTYFRIQPSYCARTDWLCLLDDHVQGYRPTGRPAVIGIRALPEWGMEEVTRQIRWARMRGAAGVSVYSFSSADALNAWDALATGAFAQPATLPPLGRLRR
;
A
#
# COMPACT_ATOMS: atom_id res chain seq x y z
N MET A 1 1.40 7.82 -4.17
CA MET A 1 0.27 7.78 -3.22
C MET A 1 -0.99 7.47 -4.00
N THR A 2 -1.79 6.53 -3.55
CA THR A 2 -2.99 6.07 -4.27
C THR A 2 -4.26 6.53 -3.56
N TYR A 3 -5.27 6.95 -4.32
CA TYR A 3 -6.45 7.66 -3.80
C TYR A 3 -7.78 6.97 -4.14
N PHE A 4 -7.73 5.77 -4.72
CA PHE A 4 -8.90 5.08 -5.24
C PHE A 4 -9.13 3.73 -4.54
N ARG A 5 -10.38 3.25 -4.58
CA ARG A 5 -10.73 1.88 -4.19
C ARG A 5 -10.41 0.89 -5.31
N ILE A 6 -10.24 -0.37 -4.95
CA ILE A 6 -10.30 -1.48 -5.89
C ILE A 6 -11.72 -1.55 -6.46
N GLN A 7 -11.82 -1.49 -7.78
CA GLN A 7 -13.10 -1.55 -8.48
C GLN A 7 -13.55 -3.00 -8.70
N PRO A 8 -14.85 -3.24 -8.94
CA PRO A 8 -15.33 -4.58 -9.29
C PRO A 8 -14.70 -5.14 -10.57
N SER A 9 -14.42 -4.26 -11.54
CA SER A 9 -13.82 -4.62 -12.82
C SER A 9 -12.38 -4.11 -12.89
N TYR A 10 -11.45 -5.01 -13.19
CA TYR A 10 -10.03 -4.69 -13.34
C TYR A 10 -9.80 -3.65 -14.45
N CYS A 11 -8.99 -2.64 -14.16
CA CYS A 11 -8.72 -1.49 -15.04
C CYS A 11 -9.97 -0.70 -15.47
N ALA A 12 -11.08 -0.78 -14.72
CA ALA A 12 -12.10 0.27 -14.80
C ALA A 12 -11.48 1.64 -14.46
N ARG A 13 -12.15 2.74 -14.83
CA ARG A 13 -11.65 4.09 -14.57
C ARG A 13 -11.28 4.22 -13.09
N THR A 14 -10.01 4.58 -12.83
CA THR A 14 -9.44 4.74 -11.48
C THR A 14 -9.43 3.45 -10.62
N ASP A 15 -9.35 2.26 -11.22
CA ASP A 15 -9.15 1.02 -10.46
C ASP A 15 -7.77 0.98 -9.80
N TRP A 16 -7.78 0.92 -8.48
CA TRP A 16 -6.56 0.86 -7.69
C TRP A 16 -5.70 -0.37 -8.03
N LEU A 17 -6.31 -1.53 -8.29
CA LEU A 17 -5.56 -2.76 -8.50
C LEU A 17 -4.76 -2.72 -9.81
N CYS A 18 -5.38 -2.23 -10.88
CA CYS A 18 -4.70 -1.95 -12.15
C CYS A 18 -3.54 -0.95 -11.98
N LEU A 19 -3.78 0.16 -11.26
CA LEU A 19 -2.74 1.17 -11.02
C LEU A 19 -1.58 0.64 -10.17
N LEU A 20 -1.84 -0.28 -9.24
CA LEU A 20 -0.80 -0.97 -8.48
C LEU A 20 0.09 -1.78 -9.44
N ASP A 21 -0.51 -2.58 -10.31
CA ASP A 21 0.21 -3.44 -11.25
C ASP A 21 1.09 -2.59 -12.18
N ASP A 22 0.54 -1.51 -12.76
CA ASP A 22 1.29 -0.56 -13.58
C ASP A 22 2.46 0.07 -12.81
N HIS A 23 2.22 0.51 -11.57
CA HIS A 23 3.25 1.15 -10.76
C HIS A 23 4.39 0.20 -10.41
N VAL A 24 4.07 -1.02 -9.95
CA VAL A 24 5.09 -2.01 -9.62
C VAL A 24 5.86 -2.45 -10.86
N GLN A 25 5.17 -2.68 -11.99
CA GLN A 25 5.81 -3.02 -13.25
C GLN A 25 6.76 -1.90 -13.73
N GLY A 26 6.37 -0.63 -13.61
CA GLY A 26 7.20 0.51 -13.97
C GLY A 26 8.48 0.64 -13.13
N TYR A 27 8.46 0.21 -11.87
CA TYR A 27 9.65 0.25 -11.00
C TYR A 27 10.61 -0.91 -11.22
N ARG A 28 10.14 -2.08 -11.68
CA ARG A 28 10.98 -3.29 -11.85
C ARG A 28 12.27 -3.04 -12.65
N PRO A 29 12.27 -2.38 -13.82
CA PRO A 29 13.48 -2.14 -14.61
C PRO A 29 14.52 -1.26 -13.91
N THR A 30 14.09 -0.46 -12.93
CA THR A 30 14.97 0.48 -12.22
C THR A 30 15.80 -0.21 -11.12
N GLY A 31 15.42 -1.43 -10.72
CA GLY A 31 15.98 -2.11 -9.55
C GLY A 31 15.64 -1.45 -8.20
N ARG A 32 14.82 -0.38 -8.20
CA ARG A 32 14.43 0.33 -6.98
C ARG A 32 13.20 -0.33 -6.34
N PRO A 33 13.13 -0.39 -5.00
CA PRO A 33 11.95 -0.89 -4.31
C PRO A 33 10.74 0.03 -4.54
N ALA A 34 9.58 -0.55 -4.89
CA ALA A 34 8.32 0.16 -4.97
C ALA A 34 7.62 0.16 -3.60
N VAL A 35 7.25 1.34 -3.09
CA VAL A 35 6.49 1.50 -1.83
C VAL A 35 5.12 2.11 -2.14
N ILE A 36 4.06 1.45 -1.70
CA ILE A 36 2.68 1.80 -2.08
C ILE A 36 2.00 2.57 -0.94
N GLY A 37 1.62 3.82 -1.20
CA GLY A 37 0.82 4.59 -0.25
C GLY A 37 -0.67 4.26 -0.40
N ILE A 38 -1.34 3.84 0.68
CA ILE A 38 -2.74 3.44 0.78
C ILE A 38 -3.52 4.43 1.63
N ARG A 39 -4.62 4.96 1.11
CA ARG A 39 -5.48 5.89 1.85
C ARG A 39 -6.49 5.12 2.73
N ALA A 40 -6.53 5.40 4.03
CA ALA A 40 -7.44 4.80 5.01
C ALA A 40 -8.70 5.65 5.22
N LEU A 41 -9.46 5.89 4.14
CA LEU A 41 -10.70 6.67 4.22
C LEU A 41 -11.77 5.95 5.07
N PRO A 42 -12.38 6.59 6.08
CA PRO A 42 -13.35 5.95 6.96
C PRO A 42 -14.52 5.31 6.19
N GLU A 43 -15.01 5.99 5.15
CA GLU A 43 -16.10 5.49 4.31
C GLU A 43 -15.77 4.18 3.57
N TRP A 44 -14.49 3.81 3.42
CA TRP A 44 -14.03 2.58 2.77
C TRP A 44 -13.97 1.39 3.72
N GLY A 45 -13.91 1.63 5.02
CA GLY A 45 -13.77 0.58 6.02
C GLY A 45 -12.37 -0.06 6.05
N MET A 46 -12.09 -0.79 7.12
CA MET A 46 -10.79 -1.47 7.31
C MET A 46 -10.59 -2.65 6.36
N GLU A 47 -11.66 -3.24 5.84
CA GLU A 47 -11.60 -4.34 4.89
C GLU A 47 -10.89 -3.91 3.60
N GLU A 48 -11.22 -2.73 3.06
CA GLU A 48 -10.61 -2.21 1.84
C GLU A 48 -9.12 -1.92 2.03
N VAL A 49 -8.75 -1.28 3.14
CA VAL A 49 -7.35 -1.03 3.50
C VAL A 49 -6.56 -2.34 3.57
N THR A 50 -7.12 -3.33 4.26
CA THR A 50 -6.49 -4.66 4.40
C THR A 50 -6.37 -5.35 3.06
N ARG A 51 -7.38 -5.26 2.20
CA ARG A 51 -7.40 -5.82 0.85
C ARG A 51 -6.30 -5.20 -0.02
N GLN A 52 -6.16 -3.87 -0.01
CA GLN A 52 -5.09 -3.16 -0.72
C GLN A 52 -3.70 -3.55 -0.22
N ILE A 53 -3.50 -3.67 1.10
CA ILE A 53 -2.21 -4.13 1.67
C ILE A 53 -1.86 -5.54 1.17
N ARG A 54 -2.82 -6.46 1.17
CA ARG A 54 -2.62 -7.84 0.69
C ARG A 54 -2.23 -7.84 -0.79
N TRP A 55 -2.95 -7.09 -1.63
CA TRP A 55 -2.64 -6.99 -3.05
C TRP A 55 -1.27 -6.38 -3.33
N ALA A 56 -0.90 -5.29 -2.63
CA ALA A 56 0.43 -4.69 -2.76
C ALA A 56 1.54 -5.72 -2.51
N ARG A 57 1.41 -6.52 -1.44
CA ARG A 57 2.37 -7.58 -1.10
C ARG A 57 2.44 -8.66 -2.18
N MET A 58 1.29 -9.18 -2.60
CA MET A 58 1.24 -10.23 -3.63
C MET A 58 1.86 -9.79 -4.97
N ARG A 59 1.91 -8.49 -5.25
CA ARG A 59 2.48 -7.94 -6.49
C ARG A 59 3.96 -7.60 -6.40
N GLY A 60 4.53 -7.70 -5.20
CA GLY A 60 5.95 -7.46 -4.96
C GLY A 60 6.27 -6.01 -4.57
N ALA A 61 5.30 -5.27 -4.01
CA ALA A 61 5.63 -4.03 -3.32
C ALA A 61 6.61 -4.33 -2.17
N ALA A 62 7.68 -3.55 -2.09
CA ALA A 62 8.68 -3.68 -1.02
C ALA A 62 8.15 -3.17 0.33
N GLY A 63 7.12 -2.32 0.30
CA GLY A 63 6.48 -1.80 1.50
C GLY A 63 5.18 -1.09 1.17
N VAL A 64 4.45 -0.75 2.23
CA VAL A 64 3.24 0.07 2.15
C VAL A 64 3.29 1.19 3.19
N SER A 65 2.62 2.30 2.89
CA SER A 65 2.41 3.40 3.82
C SER A 65 0.91 3.67 3.91
N VAL A 66 0.35 3.63 5.13
CA VAL A 66 -1.07 3.94 5.34
C VAL A 66 -1.22 5.39 5.79
N TYR A 67 -2.10 6.14 5.14
CA TYR A 67 -2.31 7.57 5.38
C TYR A 67 -3.78 7.96 5.17
N SER A 68 -4.25 9.15 5.51
CA SER A 68 -3.67 10.08 6.48
C SER A 68 -3.92 9.58 7.89
N PHE A 69 -3.09 10.04 8.83
CA PHE A 69 -3.23 9.71 10.25
C PHE A 69 -4.67 9.94 10.74
N SER A 70 -5.25 11.11 10.47
CA SER A 70 -6.62 11.46 10.87
C SER A 70 -7.70 10.52 10.31
N SER A 71 -7.52 10.02 9.10
CA SER A 71 -8.48 9.11 8.47
C SER A 71 -8.33 7.69 9.03
N ALA A 72 -7.10 7.23 9.24
CA ALA A 72 -6.82 5.96 9.91
C ALA A 72 -7.33 5.96 11.37
N ASP A 73 -7.19 7.08 12.07
CA ASP A 73 -7.69 7.27 13.43
C ASP A 73 -9.23 7.24 13.49
N ALA A 74 -9.90 8.00 12.62
CA ALA A 74 -11.35 7.98 12.50
C ALA A 74 -11.92 6.60 12.09
N LEU A 75 -11.10 5.78 11.43
CA LEU A 75 -11.44 4.41 11.06
C LEU A 75 -11.14 3.38 12.17
N ASN A 76 -10.56 3.81 13.30
CA ASN A 76 -10.02 2.93 14.35
C ASN A 76 -9.06 1.87 13.79
N ALA A 77 -8.23 2.28 12.82
CA ALA A 77 -7.41 1.36 12.04
C ALA A 77 -6.20 0.82 12.82
N TRP A 78 -5.72 1.55 13.83
CA TRP A 78 -4.39 1.34 14.39
C TRP A 78 -4.22 -0.03 15.04
N ASP A 79 -5.18 -0.48 15.85
CA ASP A 79 -5.11 -1.79 16.50
C ASP A 79 -5.13 -2.92 15.47
N ALA A 80 -6.00 -2.83 14.47
CA ALA A 80 -6.10 -3.83 13.40
C ALA A 80 -4.84 -3.85 12.51
N LEU A 81 -4.23 -2.69 12.24
CA LEU A 81 -2.97 -2.61 11.54
C LEU A 81 -1.82 -3.19 12.37
N ALA A 82 -1.73 -2.82 13.65
CA ALA A 82 -0.66 -3.24 14.55
C ALA A 82 -0.70 -4.74 14.85
N THR A 83 -1.88 -5.33 15.02
CA THR A 83 -2.03 -6.78 15.28
C THR A 83 -2.07 -7.62 13.99
N GLY A 84 -2.32 -6.99 12.84
CA GLY A 84 -2.43 -7.64 11.55
C GLY A 84 -1.25 -7.32 10.63
N ALA A 85 -1.49 -6.44 9.65
CA ALA A 85 -0.52 -6.18 8.58
C ALA A 85 0.85 -5.74 9.08
N PHE A 86 0.93 -4.98 10.17
CA PHE A 86 2.16 -4.42 10.73
C PHE A 86 2.58 -5.09 12.04
N ALA A 87 2.10 -6.30 12.32
CA ALA A 87 2.48 -7.08 13.51
C ALA A 87 3.97 -7.42 13.56
N GLN A 88 4.62 -7.45 12.40
CA GLN A 88 6.06 -7.68 12.31
C GLN A 88 6.77 -6.38 11.96
N PRO A 89 7.91 -6.09 12.60
CA PRO A 89 8.75 -4.96 12.22
C PRO A 89 9.09 -4.99 10.73
N ALA A 90 9.13 -3.81 10.11
CA ALA A 90 9.57 -3.70 8.73
C ALA A 90 11.07 -4.01 8.62
N THR A 91 11.44 -4.90 7.71
CA THR A 91 12.84 -5.08 7.33
C THR A 91 13.25 -3.91 6.44
N LEU A 92 14.10 -3.03 6.96
CA LEU A 92 14.69 -1.99 6.13
C LEU A 92 15.62 -2.64 5.10
N PRO A 93 15.50 -2.31 3.80
CA PRO A 93 16.52 -2.71 2.86
C PRO A 93 17.87 -2.11 3.33
N PRO A 94 19.00 -2.78 3.06
CA PRO A 94 20.30 -2.22 3.37
C PRO A 94 20.35 -0.81 2.81
N LEU A 95 20.76 0.16 3.64
CA LEU A 95 21.12 1.49 3.16
C LEU A 95 22.35 1.27 2.28
N GLY A 96 22.13 0.99 0.99
CA GLY A 96 23.20 0.87 0.02
C GLY A 96 24.07 2.11 0.14
N ARG A 97 25.41 1.94 0.08
CA ARG A 97 26.35 3.06 0.13
C ARG A 97 25.81 4.17 -0.77
N LEU A 98 25.36 5.26 -0.18
CA LEU A 98 25.15 6.51 -0.91
C LEU A 98 26.49 6.78 -1.56
N ARG A 99 26.58 6.54 -2.88
CA ARG A 99 27.76 6.94 -3.64
C ARG A 99 27.81 8.45 -3.50
N ARG A 100 28.71 8.91 -2.63
CA ARG A 100 29.12 10.31 -2.54
C ARG A 100 29.89 10.69 -3.79
#